data_AF-A0A955PF87-F1
#
_entry.id   AF-A0A955PF87-F1
#
_cell.length_a   1.000
_cell.length_b   1.000
_cell.length_c   1.000
_cell.angle_alpha   90.00
_cell.angle_beta   90.00
_cell.angle_gamma   90.00
#
_symmetry.space_group_name_H-M   'P 1'
#
loop_
_entity.id
_entity.type
_entity.pdbx_description
1 polymer ?
#
loop_
_entity_poly.entity_id
_entity_poly.type
_entity_poly.pdbx_seq_one_letter_code
_entity_poly.pdbx_strand_id
1 'polypeptide(L)'
;GFVFFTNYESRKGRELAATPHAALLFYWRELGRQIRIEGRVEKTDSETSFQYFASRPRGSQIGAWASAQSDTVESREEMDQRYREVEEKFRNEDPLPLPPFWGGYRLVPSRFEFWQERASRYHDRLVYDRIQENSWSLSRLNP
;
A
#
# COMPACT_ATOMS: atom_id res chain seq x y z
N GLY A 1 2.74 -8.00 9.84
CA GLY A 1 3.07 -7.52 8.48
C GLY A 1 2.58 -6.10 8.31
N PHE A 2 2.82 -5.49 7.15
CA PHE A 2 2.46 -4.10 6.84
C PHE A 2 1.28 -4.10 5.88
N VAL A 3 0.18 -3.45 6.26
CA VAL A 3 -1.05 -3.43 5.48
C VAL A 3 -1.15 -2.13 4.69
N PHE A 4 -1.54 -2.22 3.43
CA PHE A 4 -1.86 -1.09 2.56
C PHE A 4 -3.04 -1.44 1.66
N PHE A 5 -3.78 -0.44 1.20
CA PHE A 5 -5.02 -0.62 0.45
C PHE A 5 -4.92 0.02 -0.93
N THR A 6 -5.46 -0.65 -1.96
CA THR A 6 -5.38 -0.19 -3.35
C THR A 6 -6.48 -0.83 -4.19
N ASN A 7 -6.60 -0.40 -5.44
CA ASN A 7 -7.37 -1.10 -6.45
C ASN A 7 -6.56 -2.31 -6.98
N TYR A 8 -7.14 -3.51 -6.93
CA TYR A 8 -6.54 -4.77 -7.40
C TYR A 8 -6.34 -4.81 -8.91
N GLU A 9 -7.09 -4.04 -9.68
CA GLU A 9 -6.97 -3.93 -11.13
C GLU A 9 -5.96 -2.87 -11.56
N SER A 10 -5.39 -2.10 -10.63
CA SER A 10 -4.33 -1.13 -10.94
C SER A 10 -3.05 -1.80 -11.43
N ARG A 11 -2.12 -1.01 -11.99
CA ARG A 11 -0.80 -1.52 -12.39
C ARG A 11 -0.13 -2.32 -11.26
N LYS A 12 -0.06 -1.75 -10.04
CA LYS A 12 0.54 -2.45 -8.88
C LYS A 12 -0.27 -3.67 -8.45
N GLY A 13 -1.60 -3.62 -8.57
CA GLY A 13 -2.47 -4.74 -8.24
C GLY A 13 -2.24 -5.94 -9.16
N ARG A 14 -2.11 -5.68 -10.47
CA ARG A 14 -1.77 -6.69 -11.49
C ARG A 14 -0.36 -7.24 -11.27
N GLU A 15 0.63 -6.38 -11.01
CA GLU A 15 2.01 -6.81 -10.69
C GLU A 15 2.05 -7.71 -9.44
N LEU A 16 1.37 -7.33 -8.35
CA LEU A 16 1.30 -8.12 -7.11
C LEU A 16 0.53 -9.43 -7.26
N ALA A 17 -0.47 -9.47 -8.14
CA ALA A 17 -1.20 -10.70 -8.46
C ALA A 17 -0.31 -11.69 -9.23
N ALA A 18 0.53 -11.20 -10.14
CA ALA A 18 1.44 -12.03 -10.92
C ALA A 18 2.70 -12.43 -10.13
N THR A 19 3.22 -11.54 -9.30
CA THR A 19 4.44 -11.74 -8.51
C THR A 19 4.25 -11.14 -7.12
N PRO A 20 3.88 -11.95 -6.11
CA PRO A 20 3.46 -11.47 -4.79
C PRO A 20 4.65 -11.11 -3.90
N HIS A 21 5.54 -10.24 -4.38
CA HIS A 21 6.69 -9.72 -3.66
C HIS A 21 6.73 -8.20 -3.79
N ALA A 22 7.07 -7.52 -2.69
CA ALA A 22 7.17 -6.07 -2.68
C ALA A 22 8.26 -5.59 -1.72
N ALA A 23 8.63 -4.32 -1.90
CA ALA A 23 9.44 -3.57 -0.97
C ALA A 23 8.68 -2.29 -0.55
N LEU A 24 8.78 -1.93 0.73
CA LEU A 24 8.35 -0.65 1.27
C LEU A 24 9.58 0.14 1.70
N LEU A 25 9.56 1.45 1.46
CA LEU A 25 10.60 2.37 1.88
C LEU A 25 9.97 3.52 2.67
N PHE A 26 10.37 3.64 3.93
CA PHE A 26 10.06 4.77 4.78
C PHE A 26 11.30 5.64 4.88
N TYR A 27 11.18 6.91 4.53
CA TYR A 27 12.27 7.87 4.64
C TYR A 27 11.82 9.06 5.50
N TRP A 28 12.54 9.28 6.60
CA TRP A 28 12.34 10.41 7.49
C TRP A 28 13.56 11.31 7.40
N ARG A 29 13.47 12.29 6.50
CA ARG A 29 14.56 13.23 6.19
C ARG A 29 15.05 13.95 7.44
N GLU A 30 14.13 14.47 8.26
CA GLU A 30 14.44 15.25 9.46
C GLU A 30 15.14 14.43 10.54
N LEU A 31 15.00 13.10 10.49
CA LEU A 31 15.68 12.17 11.40
C LEU A 31 16.96 11.57 10.79
N GLY A 32 17.23 11.83 9.52
CA GLY A 32 18.27 11.14 8.75
C GLY A 32 18.09 9.62 8.81
N ARG A 33 16.86 9.12 8.66
CA ARG A 33 16.54 7.68 8.81
C ARG A 33 15.83 7.13 7.60
N GLN A 34 16.18 5.91 7.23
CA GLN A 34 15.47 5.13 6.23
C GLN A 34 15.22 3.72 6.75
N ILE A 35 14.03 3.18 6.50
CA ILE A 35 13.68 1.78 6.74
C ILE A 35 13.23 1.17 5.41
N ARG A 36 13.89 0.09 4.99
CA ARG A 36 13.39 -0.76 3.90
C ARG A 36 12.81 -2.04 4.48
N ILE A 37 11.67 -2.47 3.95
CA ILE A 37 10.99 -3.69 4.35
C ILE A 37 10.68 -4.46 3.08
N GLU A 38 11.15 -5.70 2.98
CA GLU A 38 10.93 -6.56 1.82
C GLU A 38 10.22 -7.83 2.28
N GLY A 39 9.36 -8.38 1.42
CA GLY A 39 8.61 -9.57 1.78
C GLY A 39 7.61 -10.03 0.73
N ARG A 40 6.98 -11.16 1.04
CA ARG A 40 5.83 -11.68 0.29
C ARG A 40 4.61 -10.82 0.59
N VAL A 41 3.74 -10.65 -0.38
CA VAL A 41 2.47 -9.94 -0.24
C VAL A 41 1.30 -10.92 -0.33
N GLU A 42 0.29 -10.73 0.50
CA GLU A 42 -0.97 -11.48 0.49
C GLU A 42 -2.16 -10.53 0.55
N LYS A 43 -3.30 -10.90 -0.04
CA LYS A 43 -4.53 -10.12 0.12
C LYS A 43 -5.01 -10.24 1.56
N THR A 44 -5.53 -9.15 2.11
CA THR A 44 -6.30 -9.22 3.36
C THR A 44 -7.67 -9.84 3.09
N ASP A 45 -8.33 -10.34 4.12
CA ASP A 45 -9.73 -10.75 4.01
C ASP A 45 -10.66 -9.57 3.66
N SER A 46 -11.86 -9.90 3.19
CA SER A 46 -12.87 -8.93 2.78
C SER A 46 -13.38 -8.10 3.94
N GLU A 47 -13.44 -8.67 5.15
CA GLU A 47 -13.89 -7.97 6.36
C GLU A 47 -12.93 -6.85 6.73
N THR A 48 -11.62 -7.15 6.79
CA THR A 48 -10.56 -6.15 7.00
C THR A 48 -10.60 -5.04 5.94
N SER A 49 -10.85 -5.42 4.68
CA SER A 49 -10.96 -4.46 3.57
C SER A 49 -12.19 -3.56 3.73
N PHE A 50 -13.33 -4.13 4.09
CA PHE A 50 -14.57 -3.40 4.32
C PHE A 50 -14.47 -2.46 5.52
N GLN A 51 -13.95 -2.93 6.66
CA GLN A 51 -13.78 -2.10 7.86
C GLN A 51 -12.91 -0.87 7.58
N TYR A 52 -11.78 -1.07 6.89
CA TYR A 52 -10.95 0.07 6.51
C TYR A 52 -11.67 0.96 5.48
N PHE A 53 -12.33 0.40 4.46
CA PHE A 53 -13.08 1.17 3.46
C PHE A 53 -14.16 2.05 4.08
N ALA A 54 -14.99 1.48 4.96
CA ALA A 54 -16.07 2.15 5.65
C ALA A 54 -15.58 3.30 6.56
N SER A 55 -14.36 3.19 7.10
CA SER A 55 -13.76 4.24 7.92
C SER A 55 -13.28 5.46 7.13
N ARG A 56 -13.15 5.34 5.80
CA ARG A 56 -12.64 6.44 4.95
C ARG A 56 -13.71 7.52 4.77
N PRO A 57 -13.31 8.79 4.58
CA PRO A 57 -14.25 9.85 4.22
C PRO A 57 -15.10 9.47 3.01
N ARG A 58 -16.38 9.87 3.00
CA ARG A 58 -17.33 9.54 1.91
C ARG A 58 -16.76 9.80 0.51
N GLY A 59 -16.13 10.96 0.29
CA GLY A 59 -15.53 11.28 -1.02
C GLY A 59 -14.39 10.34 -1.42
N SER A 60 -13.67 9.77 -0.45
CA SER A 60 -12.66 8.73 -0.68
C SER A 60 -13.28 7.38 -1.07
N GLN A 61 -14.46 7.06 -0.54
CA GLN A 61 -15.24 5.87 -0.91
C GLN A 61 -15.79 6.01 -2.34
N ILE A 62 -16.37 7.17 -2.66
CA ILE A 62 -16.84 7.52 -4.02
C ILE A 62 -15.68 7.46 -5.01
N GLY A 63 -14.55 8.10 -4.71
CA GLY A 63 -13.38 8.11 -5.58
C GLY A 63 -12.81 6.71 -5.86
N ALA A 64 -12.96 5.77 -4.91
CA ALA A 64 -12.56 4.38 -5.13
C ALA A 64 -13.46 3.66 -6.14
N TRP A 65 -14.77 3.96 -6.17
CA TRP A 65 -15.71 3.44 -7.18
C TRP A 65 -15.55 4.12 -8.53
N ALA A 66 -15.33 5.44 -8.55
CA ALA A 66 -15.31 6.25 -9.78
C ALA A 66 -14.02 6.08 -10.60
N SER A 67 -12.90 5.69 -9.96
CA SER A 67 -11.60 5.64 -10.60
C SER A 67 -11.16 4.21 -10.93
N ALA A 68 -11.08 3.90 -12.22
CA ALA A 68 -10.31 2.78 -12.76
C ALA A 68 -8.80 3.07 -12.64
N GLN A 69 -8.28 2.93 -11.43
CA GLN A 69 -6.93 3.37 -11.07
C GLN A 69 -5.86 2.82 -12.03
N SER A 70 -5.06 3.71 -12.65
CA SER A 70 -3.97 3.43 -13.60
C SER A 70 -4.38 3.14 -15.05
N ASP A 71 -5.68 3.10 -15.35
CA ASP A 71 -6.15 3.09 -16.74
C ASP A 71 -6.13 4.52 -17.32
N THR A 72 -6.10 4.62 -18.64
CA THR A 72 -6.16 5.93 -19.33
C THR A 72 -7.57 6.52 -19.24
N VAL A 73 -7.65 7.84 -19.23
CA VAL A 73 -8.89 8.62 -19.22
C VAL A 73 -8.70 9.78 -20.19
N GLU A 74 -9.75 10.16 -20.92
CA GLU A 74 -9.61 11.11 -22.04
C GLU A 74 -9.40 12.54 -21.54
N SER A 75 -9.99 12.89 -20.39
CA SER A 75 -9.99 14.24 -19.87
C SER A 75 -10.26 14.33 -18.36
N ARG A 76 -10.04 15.52 -17.79
CA ARG A 76 -10.41 15.80 -16.40
C ARG A 76 -11.93 15.82 -16.23
N GLU A 77 -12.65 16.33 -17.22
CA GLU A 77 -14.10 16.43 -17.25
C GLU A 77 -14.75 15.05 -17.19
N GLU A 78 -14.18 14.06 -17.87
CA GLU A 78 -14.62 12.67 -17.80
C GLU A 78 -14.44 12.09 -16.39
N MET A 79 -13.33 12.37 -15.72
CA MET A 79 -13.11 11.94 -14.33
C MET A 79 -14.14 12.55 -13.38
N ASP A 80 -14.41 13.85 -13.51
CA ASP A 80 -15.37 14.57 -12.67
C ASP A 80 -16.81 14.08 -12.94
N GLN A 81 -17.13 13.73 -14.19
CA GLN A 81 -18.41 13.16 -14.57
C GLN A 81 -18.64 11.79 -13.91
N ARG A 82 -17.68 10.87 -14.02
CA ARG A 82 -17.76 9.54 -13.36
C ARG A 82 -17.90 9.66 -11.85
N TYR A 83 -17.22 10.63 -11.23
CA TYR A 83 -17.36 10.90 -9.79
C TYR A 83 -18.80 11.27 -9.43
N ARG A 84 -19.42 12.22 -10.17
CA ARG A 84 -20.81 12.66 -9.94
C ARG A 84 -21.82 11.54 -10.15
N GLU A 85 -21.60 10.68 -11.14
CA GLU A 85 -22.46 9.52 -11.40
C GLU A 85 -22.45 8.52 -10.24
N VAL A 86 -21.26 8.23 -9.69
CA VAL A 86 -21.14 7.37 -8.51
C VAL A 86 -21.73 8.03 -7.26
N GLU A 87 -21.53 9.33 -7.09
CA GLU A 87 -22.09 10.09 -5.98
C GLU A 87 -23.63 10.05 -5.99
N GLU A 88 -24.27 10.28 -7.14
CA GLU A 88 -25.72 10.18 -7.28
C GLU A 88 -26.20 8.73 -7.12
N LYS A 89 -25.51 7.76 -7.74
CA LYS A 89 -25.84 6.33 -7.62
C LYS A 89 -25.92 5.87 -6.17
N PHE A 90 -24.97 6.29 -5.34
CA PHE A 90 -24.84 5.87 -3.95
C PHE A 90 -25.29 6.94 -2.95
N ARG A 91 -26.10 7.93 -3.36
CA ARG A 91 -26.52 9.07 -2.52
C ARG A 91 -27.12 8.71 -1.17
N ASN A 92 -27.76 7.55 -1.06
CA ASN A 92 -28.45 7.08 0.14
C ASN A 92 -27.70 5.95 0.88
N GLU A 93 -26.49 5.61 0.45
CA GLU A 93 -25.68 4.54 1.07
C GLU A 93 -24.54 5.17 1.87
N ASP A 94 -24.44 4.87 3.17
CA ASP A 94 -23.35 5.31 4.03
C ASP A 94 -23.08 4.27 5.13
N PRO A 95 -21.90 3.61 5.14
CA PRO A 95 -20.85 3.69 4.13
C PRO A 95 -21.28 3.09 2.79
N LEU A 96 -20.57 3.43 1.70
CA LEU A 96 -20.74 2.76 0.41
C LEU A 96 -20.34 1.27 0.53
N PRO A 97 -20.85 0.41 -0.36
CA PRO A 97 -20.42 -0.98 -0.45
C PRO A 97 -18.96 -1.03 -0.92
N LEU A 98 -18.23 -2.05 -0.44
CA LEU A 98 -16.86 -2.31 -0.88
C LEU A 98 -16.85 -2.63 -2.39
N PRO A 99 -16.10 -1.89 -3.23
CA PRO A 99 -15.94 -2.27 -4.63
C PRO A 99 -15.26 -3.64 -4.74
N PRO A 100 -15.71 -4.54 -5.65
CA PRO A 100 -15.13 -5.89 -5.78
C PRO A 100 -13.66 -5.88 -6.22
N PHE A 101 -13.23 -4.80 -6.88
CA PHE A 101 -11.87 -4.58 -7.35
C PHE A 101 -10.99 -3.82 -6.34
N TRP A 102 -11.46 -3.55 -5.12
CA TRP A 102 -10.72 -2.78 -4.13
C TRP A 102 -10.51 -3.55 -2.83
N GLY A 103 -9.34 -3.40 -2.21
CA GLY A 103 -9.11 -3.93 -0.87
C GLY A 103 -7.66 -3.87 -0.43
N GLY A 104 -7.35 -4.65 0.61
CA GLY A 104 -6.06 -4.62 1.29
C GLY A 104 -5.07 -5.69 0.81
N TYR A 105 -3.81 -5.32 0.88
CA TYR A 105 -2.67 -6.22 0.84
C TYR A 105 -1.89 -6.12 2.15
N ARG A 106 -1.28 -7.23 2.56
CA ARG A 106 -0.37 -7.35 3.69
C ARG A 106 0.99 -7.82 3.19
N LEU A 107 2.03 -7.01 3.39
CA LEU A 107 3.41 -7.45 3.25
C LEU A 107 3.81 -8.21 4.51
N VAL A 108 4.20 -9.48 4.35
CA VAL A 108 4.80 -10.33 5.38
C VAL A 108 6.32 -10.22 5.28
N PRO A 109 6.98 -9.51 6.21
CA PRO A 109 8.40 -9.21 6.08
C PRO A 109 9.26 -10.47 6.10
N SER A 110 10.22 -10.51 5.18
CA SER A 110 11.35 -11.44 5.20
C SER A 110 12.69 -10.71 5.38
N ARG A 111 12.72 -9.39 5.19
CA ARG A 111 13.90 -8.56 5.39
C ARG A 111 13.53 -7.17 5.90
N PHE A 112 14.31 -6.66 6.85
CA PHE A 112 14.33 -5.26 7.26
C PHE A 112 15.72 -4.69 7.07
N GLU A 113 15.84 -3.45 6.58
CA GLU A 113 17.07 -2.68 6.60
C GLU A 113 16.81 -1.35 7.31
N PHE A 114 17.57 -1.09 8.36
CA PHE A 114 17.60 0.18 9.09
C PHE A 114 18.85 0.93 8.70
N TRP A 115 18.66 2.09 8.09
CA TRP A 115 19.72 2.99 7.69
C TRP A 115 19.65 4.27 8.54
N GLN A 116 20.80 4.71 9.04
CA GLN A 116 20.94 5.94 9.83
C GLN A 116 22.07 6.80 9.28
N GLU A 117 21.73 8.04 8.98
CA GLU A 117 22.65 9.05 8.49
C GLU A 117 23.74 9.35 9.51
N ARG A 118 24.93 9.66 9.00
CA ARG A 118 26.10 10.10 9.74
C ARG A 118 26.74 11.25 8.97
N ALA A 119 27.16 12.30 9.69
CA ALA A 119 27.79 13.48 9.08
C ALA A 119 29.06 13.12 8.28
N SER A 120 29.76 12.06 8.69
CA SER A 120 30.95 11.53 8.00
C SER A 120 30.65 10.85 6.66
N ARG A 121 29.36 10.69 6.29
CA ARG A 121 28.87 9.85 5.17
C ARG A 121 29.11 8.35 5.36
N TYR A 122 29.73 7.95 6.47
CA TYR A 122 29.90 6.56 6.83
C TYR A 122 28.69 6.07 7.62
N HIS A 123 27.58 5.86 6.91
CA HIS A 123 26.26 5.57 7.48
C HIS A 123 26.18 4.21 8.18
N ASP A 124 25.28 4.12 9.15
CA ASP A 124 24.96 2.83 9.77
C ASP A 124 23.90 2.12 8.95
N ARG A 125 24.14 0.83 8.66
CA ARG A 125 23.19 -0.06 8.00
C ARG A 125 23.09 -1.37 8.76
N LEU A 126 21.95 -1.60 9.40
CA LEU A 126 21.64 -2.84 10.10
C LEU A 126 20.55 -3.59 9.33
N VAL A 127 20.81 -4.85 9.00
CA VAL A 127 19.89 -5.70 8.25
C VAL A 127 19.45 -6.86 9.10
N TYR A 128 18.14 -7.06 9.15
CA TYR A 128 17.52 -8.25 9.68
C TYR A 128 16.98 -9.11 8.53
N ASP A 129 17.47 -10.34 8.39
CA ASP A 129 16.96 -11.33 7.45
C ASP A 129 16.26 -12.45 8.21
N ARG A 130 15.06 -12.85 7.75
CA ARG A 130 14.29 -13.91 8.39
C ARG A 130 14.94 -15.26 8.07
N ILE A 131 15.33 -16.01 9.09
CA ILE A 131 15.90 -17.36 8.92
C ILE A 131 14.78 -18.40 8.95
N GLN A 132 13.89 -18.29 9.95
CA GLN A 132 12.75 -19.17 10.15
C GLN A 132 11.63 -18.43 10.90
N GLU A 133 10.55 -19.13 11.24
CA GLU A 133 9.46 -18.54 12.01
C GLU A 133 9.99 -17.97 13.35
N ASN A 134 9.67 -16.71 13.64
CA ASN A 134 10.12 -15.96 14.81
C ASN A 134 11.64 -15.89 15.04
N SER A 135 12.45 -16.08 13.98
CA SER A 135 13.93 -15.99 14.07
C SER A 135 14.51 -15.14 12.96
N TRP A 136 15.42 -14.24 13.34
CA TRP A 136 16.07 -13.26 12.48
C TRP A 136 17.57 -13.25 12.69
N SER A 137 18.36 -13.22 11.62
CA SER A 137 19.78 -12.88 11.69
C SER A 137 19.93 -11.36 11.71
N LEU A 138 20.98 -10.85 12.35
CA LEU A 138 21.38 -9.44 12.29
C LEU A 138 22.75 -9.35 11.62
N SER A 139 22.86 -8.54 10.58
CA SER A 139 24.12 -8.23 9.91
C SER A 139 24.28 -6.71 9.74
N ARG A 140 25.54 -6.28 9.53
CA ARG A 140 25.88 -4.89 9.22
C ARG A 140 26.33 -4.81 7.77
N LEU A 141 25.82 -3.83 7.04
CA LEU A 141 26.27 -3.52 5.68
C LEU A 141 27.16 -2.27 5.69
N ASN A 142 28.08 -2.20 4.72
CA ASN A 142 28.79 -0.96 4.44
C ASN A 142 27.83 0.09 3.87
N PRO A 143 28.02 1.38 4.21
CA PRO A 143 27.20 2.48 3.70
C PRO A 143 27.29 2.67 2.19
#